data_AF-A0A423WNV8-F1
#
_entry.id   AF-A0A423WNV8-F1
#
_cell.length_a   1.000
_cell.length_b   1.000
_cell.length_c   1.000
_cell.angle_alpha   90.00
_cell.angle_beta   90.00
_cell.angle_gamma   90.00
#
_symmetry.space_group_name_H-M   'P 1'
#
loop_
_entity.id
_entity.type
_entity.pdbx_description
1 polymer ?
#
loop_
_entity_poly.entity_id
_entity_poly.type
_entity_poly.pdbx_seq_one_letter_code
_entity_poly.pdbx_strand_id
1 'polypeptide(L)'
;MALRDWQPGQNPPETEPSIIKTYESRPQLPIRIFFPESYRYDESVGSEGTRTPLPTLFTIHGGGFVVGEPSDNDAWNYIFSNLHNALVIALNYAKAPGSPFPGPVSDLEAQISAVFADPDLAPFIRQDKVGIAGFSAGGNLTLSVSEFPAIREKITAGVVPIYPVLDFSVPPKLKSETRRYKPTLGGVRGADKDFLLDLSETFDKAYIPDGHDVRDPLLSPCFADRSILPRRIWVIGCELDMLGHEAWRTASRLAGRKVPGLGERIGQEEPGKPRVLITDGDERFAWEEKNGDGEIKWLCVPDAVHGFDMKHGASADEATREDGYLKRDEIIRLAGKWLFGQ
;
A
#
# COMPACT_ATOMS: atom_id res chain seq x y z
N MET A 1 17.68 7.25 12.27
CA MET A 1 16.89 8.50 12.21
C MET A 1 16.69 9.02 13.62
N ALA A 2 16.74 10.34 13.85
CA ALA A 2 16.46 10.89 15.18
C ALA A 2 14.95 10.84 15.46
N LEU A 3 14.56 10.42 16.67
CA LEU A 3 13.18 10.56 17.13
C LEU A 3 12.83 12.05 17.19
N ARG A 4 11.58 12.37 16.87
CA ARG A 4 11.02 13.72 17.01
C ARG A 4 9.69 13.58 17.72
N ASP A 5 9.75 13.70 19.04
CA ASP A 5 8.58 13.68 19.90
C ASP A 5 7.81 15.00 19.81
N TRP A 6 6.51 14.93 20.11
CA TRP A 6 5.61 16.07 20.16
C TRP A 6 4.70 15.92 21.38
N GLN A 7 4.41 17.05 22.02
CA GLN A 7 3.57 17.11 23.22
C GLN A 7 2.13 17.45 22.83
N PRO A 8 1.12 16.71 23.34
CA PRO A 8 -0.29 17.08 23.14
C PRO A 8 -0.58 18.51 23.60
N GLY A 9 -1.43 19.22 22.86
CA GLY A 9 -1.85 20.58 23.22
C GLY A 9 -1.13 21.72 22.48
N GLN A 10 -0.27 21.40 21.51
CA GLN A 10 0.36 22.37 20.61
C GLN A 10 0.05 22.03 19.15
N ASN A 11 0.27 22.93 18.20
CA ASN A 11 0.22 22.53 16.79
C ASN A 11 1.31 21.48 16.49
N PRO A 12 1.04 20.48 15.62
CA PRO A 12 2.08 19.58 15.15
C PRO A 12 3.17 20.37 14.40
N PRO A 13 4.44 19.90 14.39
CA PRO A 13 5.50 20.57 13.65
C PRO A 13 5.17 20.67 12.16
N GLU A 14 5.48 21.82 11.55
CA GLU A 14 5.33 22.07 10.10
C GLU A 14 6.35 21.32 9.23
N THR A 15 7.34 20.66 9.86
CA THR A 15 8.34 19.85 9.15
C THR A 15 7.78 18.46 8.82
N GLU A 16 8.31 17.81 7.78
CA GLU A 16 7.80 16.52 7.30
C GLU A 16 8.77 15.35 7.52
N PRO A 17 8.29 14.18 7.99
CA PRO A 17 6.98 13.94 8.64
C PRO A 17 6.80 14.89 9.82
N SER A 18 5.63 15.01 10.42
CA SER A 18 5.41 15.88 11.60
C SER A 18 6.02 15.30 12.88
N ILE A 19 5.97 13.97 13.06
CA ILE A 19 6.46 13.26 14.24
C ILE A 19 7.18 11.99 13.79
N ILE A 20 8.25 11.62 14.51
CA ILE A 20 8.92 10.32 14.35
C ILE A 20 9.03 9.71 15.73
N LYS A 21 8.29 8.63 15.99
CA LYS A 21 8.27 8.00 17.31
C LYS A 21 8.40 6.48 17.22
N THR A 22 8.78 5.86 18.32
CA THR A 22 8.76 4.41 18.51
C THR A 22 7.83 4.05 19.66
N TYR A 23 7.49 2.78 19.77
CA TYR A 23 6.75 2.23 20.91
C TYR A 23 7.63 1.22 21.65
N GLU A 24 7.40 1.06 22.96
CA GLU A 24 8.14 0.08 23.77
C GLU A 24 8.03 -1.34 23.23
N SER A 25 6.90 -1.68 22.59
CA SER A 25 6.69 -2.96 21.95
C SER A 25 7.65 -3.20 20.77
N ARG A 26 8.10 -2.15 20.09
CA ARG A 26 8.98 -2.19 18.90
C ARG A 26 9.93 -0.97 18.88
N PRO A 27 10.92 -0.91 19.79
CA PRO A 27 11.72 0.30 19.99
C PRO A 27 12.68 0.61 18.84
N GLN A 28 12.94 -0.36 17.96
CA GLN A 28 13.82 -0.22 16.80
C GLN A 28 13.07 0.06 15.49
N LEU A 29 11.74 0.18 15.53
CA LEU A 29 10.89 0.37 14.37
C LEU A 29 10.17 1.73 14.47
N PRO A 30 10.85 2.83 14.11
CA PRO A 30 10.24 4.15 14.17
C PRO A 30 9.12 4.28 13.14
N ILE A 31 7.97 4.77 13.58
CA ILE A 31 6.87 5.19 12.72
C ILE A 31 7.00 6.68 12.37
N ARG A 32 6.41 7.07 11.25
CA ARG A 32 6.40 8.47 10.77
C ARG A 32 4.96 8.94 10.70
N ILE A 33 4.66 10.08 11.30
CA ILE A 33 3.29 10.58 11.39
C ILE A 33 3.22 11.94 10.70
N PHE A 34 2.24 12.11 9.82
CA PHE A 34 1.97 13.32 9.06
C PHE A 34 0.61 13.87 9.47
N PHE A 35 0.61 15.08 10.00
CA PHE A 35 -0.61 15.88 10.09
C PHE A 35 -0.78 16.70 8.81
N PRO A 36 -2.01 17.03 8.41
CA PRO A 36 -2.22 17.96 7.31
C PRO A 36 -1.82 19.37 7.75
N GLU A 37 -1.26 20.15 6.84
CA GLU A 37 -0.84 21.54 7.09
C GLU A 37 -1.99 22.45 7.49
N SER A 38 -3.23 22.08 7.19
CA SER A 38 -4.45 22.77 7.62
C SER A 38 -4.83 22.48 9.07
N TYR A 39 -4.23 21.48 9.72
CA TYR A 39 -4.60 21.11 11.09
C TYR A 39 -4.18 22.20 12.08
N ARG A 40 -5.13 22.71 12.85
CA ARG A 40 -4.88 23.68 13.92
C ARG A 40 -5.50 23.16 15.22
N TYR A 41 -4.72 23.25 16.30
CA TYR A 41 -5.24 23.07 17.63
C TYR A 41 -6.14 24.27 17.97
N ASP A 42 -7.35 24.02 18.49
CA ASP A 42 -8.20 25.09 18.98
C ASP A 42 -7.82 25.45 20.42
N GLU A 43 -7.01 26.48 20.56
CA GLU A 43 -6.56 27.01 21.85
C GLU A 43 -7.68 27.71 22.64
N SER A 44 -8.81 28.06 21.99
CA SER A 44 -9.91 28.80 22.61
C SER A 44 -10.77 27.95 23.56
N VAL A 45 -10.59 26.63 23.55
CA VAL A 45 -11.35 25.67 24.38
C VAL A 45 -10.56 25.21 25.62
N GLY A 46 -9.48 25.93 25.99
CA GLY A 46 -8.72 25.69 27.22
C GLY A 46 -7.77 24.49 27.16
N SER A 47 -7.27 24.03 28.32
CA SER A 47 -6.28 22.93 28.44
C SER A 47 -6.78 21.56 27.94
N GLU A 48 -8.04 21.47 27.54
CA GLU A 48 -8.68 20.33 26.87
C GLU A 48 -9.18 20.72 25.47
N GLY A 49 -8.45 21.59 24.75
CA GLY A 49 -8.75 21.97 23.37
C GLY A 49 -9.32 20.82 22.55
N THR A 50 -10.46 21.03 21.87
CA THR A 50 -11.13 19.96 21.13
C THR A 50 -10.22 19.49 20.00
N ARG A 51 -9.54 18.36 20.25
CA ARG A 51 -8.80 17.60 19.24
C ARG A 51 -9.82 17.15 18.21
N THR A 52 -9.78 17.71 17.01
CA THR A 52 -10.69 17.30 15.94
C THR A 52 -10.15 16.00 15.35
N PRO A 53 -10.81 14.85 15.54
CA PRO A 53 -10.29 13.59 15.03
C PRO A 53 -10.30 13.61 13.50
N LEU A 54 -9.19 13.16 12.90
CA LEU A 54 -8.99 13.13 11.46
C LEU A 54 -9.22 11.73 10.90
N PRO A 55 -9.78 11.59 9.68
CA PRO A 55 -9.62 10.36 8.91
C PRO A 55 -8.15 9.94 8.95
N THR A 56 -7.90 8.65 9.15
CA THR A 56 -6.54 8.15 9.38
C THR A 56 -6.19 7.10 8.34
N LEU A 57 -5.00 7.21 7.75
CA LEU A 57 -4.45 6.22 6.84
C LEU A 57 -3.15 5.68 7.41
N PHE A 58 -3.11 4.37 7.67
CA PHE A 58 -1.85 3.67 7.86
C PHE A 58 -1.19 3.39 6.52
N THR A 59 0.13 3.57 6.40
CA THR A 59 0.88 3.19 5.20
C THR A 59 2.00 2.21 5.51
N ILE A 60 2.20 1.21 4.64
CA ILE A 60 3.27 0.21 4.76
C ILE A 60 4.13 0.25 3.51
N HIS A 61 5.42 0.52 3.70
CA HIS A 61 6.37 0.66 2.61
C HIS A 61 6.77 -0.69 1.97
N GLY A 62 7.24 -0.62 0.72
CA GLY A 62 7.71 -1.78 -0.05
C GLY A 62 9.15 -2.20 0.26
N GLY A 63 9.77 -2.91 -0.69
CA GLY A 63 11.17 -3.34 -0.58
C GLY A 63 11.38 -4.85 -0.47
N GLY A 64 10.46 -5.64 -1.02
CA GLY A 64 10.60 -7.11 -1.09
C GLY A 64 10.81 -7.77 0.27
N PHE A 65 10.28 -7.17 1.35
CA PHE A 65 10.43 -7.61 2.75
C PHE A 65 11.88 -7.55 3.30
N VAL A 66 12.86 -7.19 2.47
CA VAL A 66 14.30 -7.28 2.75
C VAL A 66 14.96 -5.90 2.84
N VAL A 67 14.45 -4.93 2.09
CA VAL A 67 14.99 -3.55 2.04
C VAL A 67 13.88 -2.52 2.24
N GLY A 68 14.26 -1.25 2.16
CA GLY A 68 13.35 -0.12 2.23
C GLY A 68 13.06 0.34 3.66
N GLU A 69 12.51 1.54 3.76
CA GLU A 69 12.14 2.19 5.00
C GLU A 69 10.88 3.06 4.81
N PRO A 70 10.18 3.44 5.89
CA PRO A 70 8.94 4.20 5.76
C PRO A 70 9.11 5.54 5.04
N SER A 71 10.32 6.11 5.03
CA SER A 71 10.62 7.35 4.31
C SER A 71 10.58 7.25 2.79
N ASP A 72 10.62 6.02 2.23
CA ASP A 72 10.52 5.80 0.79
C ASP A 72 9.18 6.34 0.22
N ASN A 73 8.14 6.39 1.06
CA ASN A 73 6.80 6.87 0.71
C ASN A 73 6.44 8.25 1.28
N ASP A 74 7.40 9.00 1.85
CA ASP A 74 7.11 10.29 2.51
C ASP A 74 6.37 11.28 1.60
N ALA A 75 6.78 11.41 0.34
CA ALA A 75 6.12 12.30 -0.60
C ALA A 75 4.66 11.90 -0.85
N TRP A 76 4.39 10.59 -0.96
CA TRP A 76 3.02 10.08 -1.11
C TRP A 76 2.21 10.38 0.15
N ASN A 77 2.77 10.09 1.33
CA ASN A 77 2.13 10.27 2.63
C ASN A 77 1.78 11.74 2.88
N TYR A 78 2.69 12.65 2.56
CA TYR A 78 2.47 14.09 2.69
C TYR A 78 1.38 14.59 1.74
N ILE A 79 1.41 14.21 0.46
CA ILE A 79 0.38 14.63 -0.51
C ILE A 79 -0.99 14.11 -0.09
N PHE A 80 -1.08 12.84 0.33
CA PHE A 80 -2.35 12.25 0.77
C PHE A 80 -2.89 12.93 2.04
N SER A 81 -2.02 13.17 3.03
CA SER A 81 -2.35 13.86 4.28
C SER A 81 -3.02 15.21 3.99
N ASN A 82 -2.35 16.06 3.20
CA ASN A 82 -2.84 17.40 2.89
C ASN A 82 -4.07 17.41 2.00
N LEU A 83 -4.11 16.56 0.97
CA LEU A 83 -5.23 16.57 0.01
C LEU A 83 -6.55 16.15 0.67
N HIS A 84 -6.50 15.23 1.63
CA HIS A 84 -7.69 14.64 2.27
C HIS A 84 -7.88 15.06 3.72
N ASN A 85 -7.11 16.05 4.19
CA ASN A 85 -7.08 16.51 5.58
C ASN A 85 -7.07 15.30 6.55
N ALA A 86 -6.12 14.40 6.34
CA ALA A 86 -6.06 13.09 6.98
C ALA A 86 -4.76 12.93 7.77
N LEU A 87 -4.82 12.24 8.91
CA LEU A 87 -3.64 11.78 9.63
C LEU A 87 -3.04 10.59 8.87
N VAL A 88 -1.77 10.67 8.47
CA VAL A 88 -1.08 9.53 7.84
C VAL A 88 -0.03 8.98 8.80
N ILE A 89 -0.04 7.67 9.03
CA ILE A 89 0.88 6.98 9.93
C ILE A 89 1.63 5.91 9.12
N ALA A 90 2.86 6.22 8.72
CA ALA A 90 3.73 5.29 8.00
C ALA A 90 4.42 4.35 9.00
N LEU A 91 4.09 3.06 8.89
CA LEU A 91 4.56 1.98 9.75
C LEU A 91 5.90 1.44 9.26
N ASN A 92 6.68 0.88 10.19
CA ASN A 92 7.94 0.21 9.89
C ASN A 92 7.87 -1.27 10.24
N TYR A 93 8.76 -2.09 9.71
CA TYR A 93 8.84 -3.52 10.03
C TYR A 93 10.28 -4.00 9.93
N ALA A 94 10.65 -5.01 10.73
CA ALA A 94 11.98 -5.60 10.63
C ALA A 94 12.16 -6.31 9.29
N LYS A 95 13.40 -6.41 8.80
CA LYS A 95 13.68 -6.92 7.45
C LYS A 95 14.21 -8.35 7.46
N ALA A 96 13.79 -9.12 6.48
CA ALA A 96 14.40 -10.40 6.16
C ALA A 96 15.84 -10.21 5.64
N PRO A 97 16.75 -11.18 5.83
CA PRO A 97 16.56 -12.45 6.55
C PRO A 97 16.65 -12.33 8.08
N GLY A 98 16.91 -11.14 8.63
CA GLY A 98 17.00 -10.94 10.09
C GLY A 98 15.67 -11.14 10.83
N SER A 99 14.56 -10.85 10.15
CA SER A 99 13.20 -11.13 10.59
C SER A 99 12.38 -11.65 9.39
N PRO A 100 12.41 -12.96 9.09
CA PRO A 100 11.63 -13.55 8.01
C PRO A 100 10.13 -13.61 8.38
N PHE A 101 9.29 -14.08 7.47
CA PHE A 101 7.88 -14.37 7.75
C PHE A 101 7.74 -15.27 9.00
N PRO A 102 6.78 -15.01 9.91
CA PRO A 102 5.78 -13.93 9.90
C PRO A 102 6.21 -12.65 10.64
N GLY A 103 7.49 -12.47 10.97
CA GLY A 103 8.02 -11.38 11.79
C GLY A 103 7.51 -9.99 11.41
N PRO A 104 7.64 -9.56 10.14
CA PRO A 104 7.11 -8.28 9.69
C PRO A 104 5.61 -8.08 9.93
N VAL A 105 4.80 -9.14 9.83
CA VAL A 105 3.35 -9.07 10.07
C VAL A 105 3.08 -8.81 11.56
N SER A 106 3.79 -9.51 12.44
CA SER A 106 3.71 -9.34 13.90
C SER A 106 4.21 -7.96 14.36
N ASP A 107 5.18 -7.36 13.65
CA ASP A 107 5.65 -6.00 13.92
C ASP A 107 4.57 -4.95 13.64
N LEU A 108 3.82 -5.14 12.55
CA LEU A 108 2.76 -4.24 12.12
C LEU A 108 1.54 -4.34 13.03
N GLU A 109 1.13 -5.56 13.41
CA GLU A 109 0.04 -5.78 14.38
C GLU A 109 0.35 -5.05 15.71
N ALA A 110 1.57 -5.21 16.23
CA ALA A 110 2.00 -4.58 17.47
C ALA A 110 2.01 -3.04 17.39
N GLN A 111 2.46 -2.48 16.27
CA GLN A 111 2.49 -1.03 16.07
C GLN A 111 1.09 -0.42 15.90
N ILE A 112 0.21 -1.03 15.10
CA ILE A 112 -1.16 -0.55 14.94
C ILE A 112 -1.89 -0.59 16.29
N SER A 113 -1.74 -1.68 17.03
CA SER A 113 -2.32 -1.82 18.38
C SER A 113 -1.78 -0.75 19.33
N ALA A 114 -0.48 -0.47 19.29
CA ALA A 114 0.13 0.57 20.10
C ALA A 114 -0.38 1.97 19.75
N VAL A 115 -0.57 2.29 18.46
CA VAL A 115 -1.15 3.56 18.01
C VAL A 115 -2.55 3.79 18.58
N PHE A 116 -3.41 2.75 18.60
CA PHE A 116 -4.75 2.87 19.18
C PHE A 116 -4.76 2.94 20.71
N ALA A 117 -3.70 2.46 21.37
CA ALA A 117 -3.52 2.54 22.83
C ALA A 117 -2.79 3.81 23.28
N ASP A 118 -2.22 4.57 22.35
CA ASP A 118 -1.41 5.75 22.61
C ASP A 118 -2.28 6.95 23.03
N PRO A 119 -2.23 7.41 24.29
CA PRO A 119 -3.06 8.52 24.76
C PRO A 119 -2.75 9.85 24.05
N ASP A 120 -1.56 9.98 23.46
CA ASP A 120 -1.11 11.19 22.79
C ASP A 120 -1.51 11.22 21.31
N LEU A 121 -1.83 10.06 20.71
CA LEU A 121 -2.13 9.93 19.28
C LEU A 121 -3.57 9.46 19.01
N ALA A 122 -4.07 8.51 19.79
CA ALA A 122 -5.41 7.93 19.61
C ALA A 122 -6.55 8.98 19.59
N PRO A 123 -6.51 10.08 20.38
CA PRO A 123 -7.55 11.12 20.29
C PRO A 123 -7.63 11.84 18.94
N PHE A 124 -6.60 11.78 18.10
CA PHE A 124 -6.58 12.38 16.75
C PHE A 124 -7.14 11.43 15.68
N ILE A 125 -7.42 10.18 16.01
CA ILE A 125 -7.88 9.17 15.06
C ILE A 125 -9.41 9.14 15.03
N ARG A 126 -9.98 9.43 13.86
CA ARG A 126 -11.40 9.24 13.61
C ARG A 126 -11.70 7.76 13.33
N GLN A 127 -12.20 7.06 14.36
CA GLN A 127 -12.35 5.60 14.35
C GLN A 127 -13.27 5.04 13.24
N ASP A 128 -14.27 5.79 12.78
CA ASP A 128 -15.17 5.40 11.68
C ASP A 128 -14.56 5.64 10.27
N LYS A 129 -13.32 6.14 10.19
CA LYS A 129 -12.63 6.52 8.95
C LYS A 129 -11.15 6.14 8.98
N VAL A 130 -10.86 4.86 9.20
CA VAL A 130 -9.48 4.34 9.24
C VAL A 130 -9.20 3.43 8.05
N GLY A 131 -8.26 3.83 7.19
CA GLY A 131 -7.78 3.02 6.07
C GLY A 131 -6.38 2.49 6.31
N ILE A 132 -5.97 1.52 5.50
CA ILE A 132 -4.58 1.07 5.40
C ILE A 132 -4.19 0.89 3.93
N ALA A 133 -3.04 1.41 3.53
CA ALA A 133 -2.49 1.27 2.19
C ALA A 133 -1.05 0.76 2.26
N GLY A 134 -0.57 0.16 1.18
CA GLY A 134 0.82 -0.26 1.14
C GLY A 134 1.27 -0.66 -0.24
N PHE A 135 2.59 -0.68 -0.39
CA PHE A 135 3.25 -0.67 -1.69
C PHE A 135 4.09 -1.94 -1.84
N SER A 136 3.93 -2.70 -2.94
CA SER A 136 4.74 -3.90 -3.20
C SER A 136 4.62 -4.93 -2.05
N ALA A 137 5.72 -5.29 -1.40
CA ALA A 137 5.72 -6.06 -0.15
C ALA A 137 4.83 -5.44 0.94
N GLY A 138 4.76 -4.11 1.04
CA GLY A 138 3.82 -3.44 1.93
C GLY A 138 2.36 -3.66 1.53
N GLY A 139 2.07 -3.81 0.23
CA GLY A 139 0.75 -4.16 -0.27
C GLY A 139 0.31 -5.55 0.17
N ASN A 140 1.23 -6.53 0.15
CA ASN A 140 1.04 -7.84 0.78
C ASN A 140 0.68 -7.69 2.26
N LEU A 141 1.56 -7.01 3.01
CA LEU A 141 1.46 -6.87 4.46
C LEU A 141 0.17 -6.16 4.90
N THR A 142 -0.38 -5.24 4.11
CA THR A 142 -1.67 -4.59 4.42
C THR A 142 -2.83 -5.58 4.47
N LEU A 143 -2.83 -6.59 3.59
CA LEU A 143 -3.85 -7.64 3.59
C LEU A 143 -3.57 -8.62 4.72
N SER A 144 -2.33 -9.09 4.85
CA SER A 144 -1.92 -10.06 5.88
C SER A 144 -2.22 -9.56 7.30
N VAL A 145 -1.81 -8.34 7.65
CA VAL A 145 -2.06 -7.79 8.99
C VAL A 145 -3.55 -7.55 9.24
N SER A 146 -4.33 -7.33 8.18
CA SER A 146 -5.78 -7.13 8.26
C SER A 146 -6.56 -8.44 8.43
N GLU A 147 -5.91 -9.61 8.41
CA GLU A 147 -6.54 -10.89 8.77
C GLU A 147 -6.78 -11.01 10.29
N PHE A 148 -5.94 -10.36 11.09
CA PHE A 148 -6.09 -10.34 12.55
C PHE A 148 -7.37 -9.60 12.95
N PRO A 149 -8.30 -10.21 13.72
CA PRO A 149 -9.55 -9.57 14.10
C PRO A 149 -9.36 -8.20 14.78
N ALA A 150 -8.36 -8.09 15.67
CA ALA A 150 -8.04 -6.87 16.39
C ALA A 150 -7.66 -5.70 15.46
N ILE A 151 -7.11 -5.99 14.28
CA ILE A 151 -6.74 -5.01 13.26
C ILE A 151 -7.91 -4.81 12.30
N ARG A 152 -8.51 -5.89 11.80
CA ARG A 152 -9.65 -5.87 10.87
C ARG A 152 -10.79 -4.98 11.36
N GLU A 153 -11.13 -5.06 12.64
CA GLU A 153 -12.20 -4.27 13.25
C GLU A 153 -11.86 -2.77 13.33
N LYS A 154 -10.57 -2.42 13.32
CA LYS A 154 -10.10 -1.03 13.31
C LYS A 154 -10.01 -0.44 11.91
N ILE A 155 -9.82 -1.25 10.87
CA ILE A 155 -9.77 -0.79 9.47
C ILE A 155 -11.19 -0.63 8.92
N THR A 156 -11.81 0.50 9.26
CA THR A 156 -13.22 0.80 8.94
C THR A 156 -13.45 1.39 7.55
N ALA A 157 -12.46 2.08 6.98
CA ALA A 157 -12.55 2.71 5.67
C ALA A 157 -12.19 1.77 4.52
N GLY A 158 -11.16 0.92 4.68
CA GLY A 158 -10.75 -0.07 3.68
C GLY A 158 -9.25 -0.27 3.54
N VAL A 159 -8.87 -1.25 2.70
CA VAL A 159 -7.49 -1.63 2.40
C VAL A 159 -7.16 -1.28 0.95
N VAL A 160 -6.00 -0.67 0.70
CA VAL A 160 -5.51 -0.31 -0.64
C VAL A 160 -4.12 -0.90 -0.88
N PRO A 161 -4.02 -2.18 -1.32
CA PRO A 161 -2.75 -2.75 -1.71
C PRO A 161 -2.36 -2.27 -3.12
N ILE A 162 -1.18 -1.68 -3.25
CA ILE A 162 -0.66 -1.05 -4.47
C ILE A 162 0.51 -1.88 -5.00
N TYR A 163 0.39 -2.34 -6.25
CA TYR A 163 1.23 -3.31 -6.96
C TYR A 163 1.74 -4.46 -6.06
N PRO A 164 0.84 -5.15 -5.35
CA PRO A 164 1.21 -6.06 -4.26
C PRO A 164 1.79 -7.40 -4.74
N VAL A 165 2.65 -7.99 -3.91
CA VAL A 165 3.01 -9.43 -3.99
C VAL A 165 1.92 -10.23 -3.26
N LEU A 166 1.27 -11.21 -3.89
CA LEU A 166 0.08 -11.87 -3.30
C LEU A 166 0.09 -13.40 -3.38
N ASP A 167 0.88 -13.98 -4.28
CA ASP A 167 0.92 -15.42 -4.53
C ASP A 167 2.36 -15.93 -4.66
N PHE A 168 2.92 -16.46 -3.57
CA PHE A 168 4.25 -17.09 -3.58
C PHE A 168 4.23 -18.52 -4.13
N SER A 169 3.05 -19.09 -4.43
CA SER A 169 2.95 -20.43 -5.04
C SER A 169 3.22 -20.42 -6.55
N VAL A 170 3.19 -19.25 -7.18
CA VAL A 170 3.50 -19.07 -8.60
C VAL A 170 4.97 -18.62 -8.73
N PRO A 171 5.84 -19.35 -9.44
CA PRO A 171 7.24 -18.97 -9.59
C PRO A 171 7.40 -17.61 -10.31
N PRO A 172 8.39 -16.77 -9.92
CA PRO A 172 8.66 -15.47 -10.54
C PRO A 172 8.76 -15.50 -12.07
N LYS A 173 9.38 -16.55 -12.63
CA LYS A 173 9.47 -16.73 -14.09
C LYS A 173 8.08 -16.79 -14.74
N LEU A 174 7.15 -17.57 -14.18
CA LEU A 174 5.80 -17.68 -14.71
C LEU A 174 5.03 -16.36 -14.56
N LYS A 175 5.22 -15.63 -13.46
CA LYS A 175 4.69 -14.27 -13.29
C LYS A 175 5.18 -13.33 -14.40
N SER A 176 6.48 -13.35 -14.69
CA SER A 176 7.09 -12.52 -15.74
C SER A 176 6.58 -12.82 -17.15
N GLU A 177 6.11 -14.05 -17.41
CA GLU A 177 5.49 -14.41 -18.68
C GLU A 177 4.08 -13.83 -18.82
N THR A 178 3.40 -13.52 -17.71
CA THR A 178 2.02 -12.99 -17.67
C THR A 178 1.88 -11.47 -17.80
N ARG A 179 2.98 -10.71 -17.70
CA ARG A 179 2.93 -9.25 -17.91
C ARG A 179 2.93 -8.87 -19.39
N ARG A 180 2.56 -7.62 -19.68
CA ARG A 180 2.72 -7.01 -21.00
C ARG A 180 4.17 -6.50 -21.19
N TYR A 181 4.65 -6.61 -22.42
CA TYR A 181 5.92 -6.02 -22.87
C TYR A 181 5.62 -5.12 -24.06
N LYS A 182 6.03 -3.85 -23.97
CA LYS A 182 5.76 -2.82 -24.99
C LYS A 182 7.06 -2.15 -25.42
N PRO A 183 7.88 -2.78 -26.28
CA PRO A 183 9.21 -2.28 -26.64
C PRO A 183 9.21 -0.85 -27.20
N THR A 184 8.09 -0.43 -27.80
CA THR A 184 7.89 0.92 -28.36
C THR A 184 7.87 2.04 -27.32
N LEU A 185 7.66 1.74 -26.02
CA LEU A 185 7.73 2.74 -24.95
C LEU A 185 9.16 3.19 -24.62
N GLY A 186 10.17 2.38 -24.96
CA GLY A 186 11.57 2.64 -24.62
C GLY A 186 11.84 2.69 -23.11
N GLY A 187 13.12 2.92 -22.75
CA GLY A 187 13.55 3.01 -21.35
C GLY A 187 13.16 1.78 -20.52
N VAL A 188 12.88 1.99 -19.24
CA VAL A 188 12.48 0.91 -18.32
C VAL A 188 11.11 0.31 -18.67
N ARG A 189 10.20 1.09 -19.26
CA ARG A 189 8.86 0.63 -19.67
C ARG A 189 8.90 -0.30 -20.89
N GLY A 190 9.85 -0.05 -21.79
CA GLY A 190 10.08 -0.85 -23.00
C GLY A 190 11.09 -1.98 -22.84
N ALA A 191 11.60 -2.23 -21.63
CA ALA A 191 12.53 -3.33 -21.38
C ALA A 191 11.91 -4.69 -21.75
N ASP A 192 12.73 -5.58 -22.30
CA ASP A 192 12.35 -6.95 -22.70
C ASP A 192 12.29 -7.94 -21.53
N LYS A 193 12.64 -7.47 -20.33
CA LYS A 193 12.65 -8.23 -19.08
C LYS A 193 12.15 -7.37 -17.91
N ASP A 194 11.41 -7.99 -17.00
CA ASP A 194 11.06 -7.38 -15.73
C ASP A 194 12.27 -7.26 -14.80
N PHE A 195 12.51 -6.06 -14.25
CA PHE A 195 13.63 -5.83 -13.35
C PHE A 195 13.46 -6.56 -12.01
N LEU A 196 12.23 -6.82 -11.56
CA LEU A 196 11.98 -7.57 -10.33
C LEU A 196 12.36 -9.04 -10.44
N LEU A 197 12.36 -9.59 -11.67
CA LEU A 197 12.61 -11.02 -11.87
C LEU A 197 13.96 -11.46 -11.28
N ASP A 198 15.00 -10.65 -11.44
CA ASP A 198 16.34 -10.97 -10.94
C ASP A 198 16.46 -10.87 -9.42
N LEU A 199 15.60 -10.09 -8.77
CA LEU A 199 15.59 -9.90 -7.32
C LEU A 199 14.65 -10.88 -6.61
N SER A 200 13.59 -11.33 -7.28
CA SER A 200 12.48 -12.08 -6.69
C SER A 200 12.95 -13.34 -5.95
N GLU A 201 13.81 -14.16 -6.58
CA GLU A 201 14.31 -15.36 -5.90
C GLU A 201 15.10 -15.07 -4.62
N THR A 202 15.84 -13.95 -4.60
CA THR A 202 16.63 -13.56 -3.43
C THR A 202 15.71 -13.05 -2.32
N PHE A 203 14.69 -12.25 -2.67
CA PHE A 203 13.68 -11.79 -1.72
C PHE A 203 12.87 -12.95 -1.15
N ASP A 204 12.38 -13.85 -2.00
CA ASP A 204 11.60 -15.02 -1.59
C ASP A 204 12.39 -15.91 -0.63
N LYS A 205 13.66 -16.24 -0.96
CA LYS A 205 14.54 -17.06 -0.10
C LYS A 205 14.88 -16.40 1.23
N ALA A 206 15.00 -15.06 1.26
CA ALA A 206 15.29 -14.36 2.50
C ALA A 206 14.05 -14.28 3.40
N TYR A 207 12.87 -14.06 2.81
CA TYR A 207 11.64 -13.79 3.54
C TYR A 207 10.91 -15.05 3.99
N ILE A 208 10.91 -16.11 3.19
CA ILE A 208 10.12 -17.32 3.45
C ILE A 208 10.99 -18.35 4.19
N PRO A 209 10.63 -18.77 5.42
CA PRO A 209 11.34 -19.85 6.10
C PRO A 209 11.33 -21.16 5.29
N ASP A 210 12.42 -21.90 5.33
CA ASP A 210 12.54 -23.19 4.64
C ASP A 210 11.41 -24.15 5.05
N GLY A 211 10.72 -24.69 4.05
CA GLY A 211 9.62 -25.64 4.24
C GLY A 211 8.29 -25.03 4.68
N HIS A 212 8.19 -23.69 4.79
CA HIS A 212 6.91 -23.02 5.07
C HIS A 212 5.92 -23.23 3.91
N ASP A 213 4.64 -23.38 4.23
CA ASP A 213 3.61 -23.47 3.19
C ASP A 213 3.43 -22.11 2.52
N VAL A 214 3.86 -22.01 1.26
CA VAL A 214 3.73 -20.78 0.45
C VAL A 214 2.28 -20.38 0.18
N ARG A 215 1.31 -21.25 0.50
CA ARG A 215 -0.14 -20.96 0.41
C ARG A 215 -0.77 -20.53 1.73
N ASP A 216 0.02 -20.39 2.79
CA ASP A 216 -0.41 -19.74 4.03
C ASP A 216 -1.02 -18.37 3.69
N PRO A 217 -2.29 -18.09 4.07
CA PRO A 217 -2.96 -16.85 3.70
C PRO A 217 -2.24 -15.59 4.22
N LEU A 218 -1.59 -15.66 5.39
CA LEU A 218 -0.80 -14.55 5.92
C LEU A 218 0.43 -14.25 5.06
N LEU A 219 0.97 -15.24 4.36
CA LEU A 219 2.11 -15.09 3.43
C LEU A 219 1.63 -14.74 2.01
N SER A 220 0.63 -15.46 1.52
CA SER A 220 0.00 -15.29 0.22
C SER A 220 -1.49 -14.95 0.39
N PRO A 221 -1.84 -13.65 0.57
CA PRO A 221 -3.22 -13.22 0.79
C PRO A 221 -4.18 -13.56 -0.36
N CYS A 222 -3.66 -13.98 -1.52
CA CYS A 222 -4.48 -14.55 -2.58
C CYS A 222 -5.19 -15.85 -2.16
N PHE A 223 -4.79 -16.51 -1.06
CA PHE A 223 -5.46 -17.69 -0.51
C PHE A 223 -6.36 -17.40 0.70
N ALA A 224 -6.34 -16.18 1.23
CA ALA A 224 -7.18 -15.79 2.37
C ALA A 224 -8.68 -15.93 2.04
N ASP A 225 -9.45 -16.42 3.01
CA ASP A 225 -10.91 -16.43 2.91
C ASP A 225 -11.45 -14.99 2.92
N ARG A 226 -12.50 -14.73 2.15
CA ARG A 226 -13.06 -13.37 2.05
C ARG A 226 -13.57 -12.86 3.39
N SER A 227 -14.08 -13.73 4.25
CA SER A 227 -14.68 -13.38 5.56
C SER A 227 -13.66 -12.92 6.60
N ILE A 228 -12.37 -13.26 6.42
CA ILE A 228 -11.30 -12.84 7.32
C ILE A 228 -10.62 -11.54 6.89
N LEU A 229 -11.01 -10.93 5.77
CA LEU A 229 -10.46 -9.66 5.27
C LEU A 229 -11.44 -8.49 5.46
N PRO A 230 -10.97 -7.24 5.50
CA PRO A 230 -11.83 -6.06 5.57
C PRO A 230 -12.89 -6.02 4.46
N ARG A 231 -14.04 -5.40 4.76
CA ARG A 231 -15.17 -5.34 3.82
C ARG A 231 -14.88 -4.53 2.56
N ARG A 232 -13.92 -3.61 2.59
CA ARG A 232 -13.60 -2.73 1.46
C ARG A 232 -12.14 -2.93 1.08
N ILE A 233 -11.88 -3.40 -0.14
CA ILE A 233 -10.53 -3.62 -0.66
C ILE A 233 -10.44 -3.04 -2.06
N TRP A 234 -9.46 -2.16 -2.29
CA TRP A 234 -9.16 -1.65 -3.62
C TRP A 234 -7.75 -2.04 -4.04
N VAL A 235 -7.67 -3.09 -4.85
CA VAL A 235 -6.40 -3.59 -5.39
C VAL A 235 -5.98 -2.74 -6.60
N ILE A 236 -4.77 -2.21 -6.55
CA ILE A 236 -4.17 -1.44 -7.64
C ILE A 236 -2.97 -2.24 -8.15
N GLY A 237 -2.97 -2.63 -9.43
CA GLY A 237 -1.85 -3.29 -10.10
C GLY A 237 -1.24 -2.43 -11.21
N CYS A 238 -0.11 -2.87 -11.76
CA CYS A 238 0.59 -2.18 -12.85
C CYS A 238 0.58 -3.06 -14.12
N GLU A 239 0.39 -2.43 -15.29
CA GLU A 239 0.26 -3.17 -16.56
C GLU A 239 1.58 -3.84 -17.01
N LEU A 240 2.72 -3.19 -16.75
CA LEU A 240 4.06 -3.63 -17.16
C LEU A 240 4.84 -4.25 -15.99
N ASP A 241 4.13 -4.79 -15.01
CA ASP A 241 4.68 -5.39 -13.80
C ASP A 241 4.32 -6.89 -13.77
N MET A 242 5.31 -7.75 -13.52
CA MET A 242 5.09 -9.18 -13.32
C MET A 242 4.09 -9.51 -12.20
N LEU A 243 3.92 -8.63 -11.21
CA LEU A 243 2.94 -8.78 -10.12
C LEU A 243 1.52 -8.28 -10.51
N GLY A 244 1.36 -7.62 -11.66
CA GLY A 244 0.07 -7.06 -12.06
C GLY A 244 -1.00 -8.14 -12.29
N HIS A 245 -0.61 -9.29 -12.85
CA HIS A 245 -1.56 -10.36 -13.15
C HIS A 245 -2.05 -11.08 -11.89
N GLU A 246 -1.18 -11.32 -10.89
CA GLU A 246 -1.62 -11.89 -9.60
C GLU A 246 -2.50 -10.93 -8.80
N ALA A 247 -2.26 -9.62 -8.91
CA ALA A 247 -3.13 -8.59 -8.35
C ALA A 247 -4.53 -8.64 -8.98
N TRP A 248 -4.61 -8.72 -10.31
CA TRP A 248 -5.89 -8.85 -11.02
C TRP A 248 -6.65 -10.13 -10.67
N ARG A 249 -5.94 -11.26 -10.61
CA ARG A 249 -6.50 -12.55 -10.20
C ARG A 249 -7.03 -12.52 -8.77
N THR A 250 -6.28 -11.93 -7.85
CA THR A 250 -6.68 -11.83 -6.44
C THR A 250 -7.90 -10.94 -6.28
N ALA A 251 -7.91 -9.76 -6.92
CA ALA A 251 -9.09 -8.89 -6.94
C ALA A 251 -10.33 -9.63 -7.47
N SER A 252 -10.18 -10.29 -8.63
CA SER A 252 -11.29 -11.04 -9.26
C SER A 252 -11.83 -12.14 -8.35
N ARG A 253 -10.94 -12.90 -7.68
CA ARG A 253 -11.32 -13.94 -6.72
C ARG A 253 -12.09 -13.34 -5.54
N LEU A 254 -11.56 -12.30 -4.91
CA LEU A 254 -12.18 -11.65 -3.75
C LEU A 254 -13.55 -11.05 -4.08
N ALA A 255 -13.75 -10.63 -5.33
CA ALA A 255 -15.02 -10.11 -5.84
C ALA A 255 -16.04 -11.19 -6.20
N GLY A 256 -15.66 -12.48 -6.20
CA GLY A 256 -16.51 -13.56 -6.72
C GLY A 256 -16.66 -13.56 -8.24
N ARG A 257 -15.77 -12.85 -8.96
CA ARG A 257 -15.72 -12.80 -10.42
C ARG A 257 -14.95 -13.99 -10.98
N LYS A 258 -15.09 -14.24 -12.29
CA LYS A 258 -14.25 -15.22 -13.00
C LYS A 258 -12.78 -14.84 -12.81
N VAL A 259 -11.98 -15.75 -12.26
CA VAL A 259 -10.53 -15.54 -12.13
C VAL A 259 -9.88 -15.72 -13.51
N PRO A 260 -9.15 -14.71 -14.02
CA PRO A 260 -8.44 -14.79 -15.30
C PRO A 260 -7.43 -15.93 -15.30
N GLY A 261 -7.39 -16.73 -16.38
CA GLY A 261 -6.37 -17.78 -16.53
C GLY A 261 -4.97 -17.21 -16.77
N LEU A 262 -3.91 -17.99 -16.54
CA LEU A 262 -2.52 -17.56 -16.80
C LEU A 262 -2.21 -17.24 -18.27
N GLY A 263 -3.06 -17.68 -19.20
CA GLY A 263 -3.00 -17.30 -20.62
C GLY A 263 -3.64 -15.94 -20.93
N GLU A 264 -4.47 -15.41 -20.03
CA GLU A 264 -5.04 -14.08 -20.15
C GLU A 264 -3.99 -13.03 -19.75
N ARG A 265 -4.13 -11.80 -20.24
CA ARG A 265 -3.17 -10.72 -20.00
C ARG A 265 -3.91 -9.47 -19.54
N ILE A 266 -3.37 -8.82 -18.52
CA ILE A 266 -3.84 -7.50 -18.07
C ILE A 266 -3.63 -6.44 -19.15
N GLY A 267 -4.40 -5.36 -19.06
CA GLY A 267 -4.30 -4.20 -19.93
C GLY A 267 -4.40 -4.51 -21.43
N GLN A 268 -3.65 -3.77 -22.23
CA GLN A 268 -3.72 -3.74 -23.69
C GLN A 268 -2.34 -3.94 -24.33
N GLU A 269 -2.31 -4.25 -25.63
CA GLU A 269 -1.05 -4.50 -26.36
C GLU A 269 -0.32 -3.20 -26.66
N GLU A 270 -1.03 -2.22 -27.22
CA GLU A 270 -0.43 -0.96 -27.62
C GLU A 270 -0.20 -0.02 -26.43
N PRO A 271 0.78 0.90 -26.49
CA PRO A 271 0.90 1.99 -25.55
C PRO A 271 -0.42 2.75 -25.34
N GLY A 272 -0.74 3.04 -24.09
CA GLY A 272 -1.87 3.86 -23.71
C GLY A 272 -1.60 5.35 -23.88
N LYS A 273 -2.58 6.17 -23.48
CA LYS A 273 -2.40 7.61 -23.40
C LYS A 273 -1.54 7.94 -22.18
N PRO A 274 -0.43 8.70 -22.33
CA PRO A 274 0.34 9.15 -21.19
C PRO A 274 -0.53 9.95 -20.20
N ARG A 275 -0.21 9.84 -18.92
CA ARG A 275 -0.74 10.62 -17.79
C ARG A 275 -2.22 10.37 -17.48
N VAL A 276 -2.80 9.31 -18.06
CA VAL A 276 -4.23 8.99 -17.93
C VAL A 276 -4.40 7.63 -17.27
N LEU A 277 -5.32 7.56 -16.31
CA LEU A 277 -5.86 6.29 -15.80
C LEU A 277 -7.07 5.90 -16.65
N ILE A 278 -7.31 4.60 -16.79
CA ILE A 278 -8.53 4.06 -17.38
C ILE A 278 -9.38 3.55 -16.20
N THR A 279 -10.43 4.28 -15.86
CA THR A 279 -11.27 4.01 -14.68
C THR A 279 -12.64 3.42 -15.01
N ASP A 280 -12.99 3.34 -16.29
CA ASP A 280 -14.23 2.77 -16.81
C ASP A 280 -14.03 2.23 -18.23
N GLY A 281 -15.06 1.57 -18.77
CA GLY A 281 -15.13 1.13 -20.17
C GLY A 281 -14.32 -0.13 -20.52
N ASP A 282 -13.30 -0.49 -19.74
CA ASP A 282 -12.49 -1.70 -19.96
C ASP A 282 -12.16 -2.41 -18.63
N GLU A 283 -12.75 -3.59 -18.42
CA GLU A 283 -12.60 -4.37 -17.19
C GLU A 283 -11.18 -4.93 -16.99
N ARG A 284 -10.31 -4.92 -18.01
CA ARG A 284 -8.89 -5.23 -17.82
C ARG A 284 -8.21 -4.14 -17.00
N PHE A 285 -8.73 -2.91 -17.06
CA PHE A 285 -8.19 -1.75 -16.36
C PHE A 285 -8.94 -1.39 -15.10
N ALA A 286 -10.27 -1.42 -15.09
CA ALA A 286 -10.99 -1.03 -13.89
C ALA A 286 -12.38 -1.65 -13.82
N TRP A 287 -12.78 -2.01 -12.60
CA TRP A 287 -14.13 -2.38 -12.24
C TRP A 287 -14.31 -2.28 -10.73
N GLU A 288 -15.57 -2.28 -10.31
CA GLU A 288 -15.97 -2.25 -8.92
C GLU A 288 -17.11 -3.25 -8.73
N GLU A 289 -17.01 -4.09 -7.70
CA GLU A 289 -18.00 -5.11 -7.36
C GLU A 289 -18.48 -4.86 -5.94
N LYS A 290 -19.80 -4.76 -5.76
CA LYS A 290 -20.45 -4.54 -4.46
C LYS A 290 -21.45 -5.64 -4.21
N ASN A 291 -21.24 -6.40 -3.13
CA ASN A 291 -22.09 -7.51 -2.73
C ASN A 291 -22.27 -7.54 -1.20
N GLY A 292 -22.90 -8.60 -0.68
CA GLY A 292 -23.14 -8.75 0.76
C GLY A 292 -21.86 -8.75 1.61
N ASP A 293 -20.76 -9.27 1.06
CA ASP A 293 -19.47 -9.39 1.75
C ASP A 293 -18.69 -8.06 1.75
N GLY A 294 -19.04 -7.13 0.86
CA GLY A 294 -18.56 -5.77 0.85
C GLY A 294 -18.27 -5.23 -0.55
N GLU A 295 -17.19 -4.48 -0.68
CA GLU A 295 -16.79 -3.77 -1.88
C GLU A 295 -15.37 -4.17 -2.28
N ILE A 296 -15.20 -4.68 -3.50
CA ILE A 296 -13.90 -4.96 -4.11
C ILE A 296 -13.76 -4.09 -5.34
N LYS A 297 -12.63 -3.40 -5.45
CA LYS A 297 -12.31 -2.55 -6.58
C LYS A 297 -10.97 -2.95 -7.19
N TRP A 298 -10.90 -2.88 -8.52
CA TRP A 298 -9.70 -3.14 -9.31
C TRP A 298 -9.29 -1.89 -10.07
N LEU A 299 -7.99 -1.62 -10.10
CA LEU A 299 -7.37 -0.68 -11.02
C LEU A 299 -6.05 -1.25 -11.55
N CYS A 300 -5.89 -1.40 -12.86
CA CYS A 300 -4.61 -1.58 -13.53
C CYS A 300 -4.12 -0.20 -13.99
N VAL A 301 -2.94 0.21 -13.58
CA VAL A 301 -2.31 1.46 -14.02
C VAL A 301 -1.71 1.23 -15.40
N PRO A 302 -2.20 1.92 -16.46
CA PRO A 302 -1.70 1.71 -17.82
C PRO A 302 -0.23 2.11 -17.96
N ASP A 303 0.55 1.37 -18.73
CA ASP A 303 1.97 1.58 -19.04
C ASP A 303 2.88 1.80 -17.81
N ALA A 304 2.43 1.43 -16.62
CA ALA A 304 3.20 1.57 -15.40
C ALA A 304 4.03 0.30 -15.13
N VAL A 305 5.27 0.51 -14.72
CA VAL A 305 6.14 -0.54 -14.15
C VAL A 305 5.95 -0.62 -12.64
N HIS A 306 6.54 -1.63 -12.02
CA HIS A 306 6.59 -1.73 -10.57
C HIS A 306 7.23 -0.47 -9.94
N GLY A 307 6.61 0.08 -8.90
CA GLY A 307 7.11 1.29 -8.23
C GLY A 307 7.07 2.57 -9.07
N PHE A 308 6.14 2.67 -10.04
CA PHE A 308 6.00 3.84 -10.94
C PHE A 308 5.84 5.19 -10.22
N ASP A 309 5.44 5.18 -8.95
CA ASP A 309 5.17 6.34 -8.11
C ASP A 309 6.36 6.73 -7.21
N MET A 310 7.42 5.92 -7.18
CA MET A 310 8.59 6.14 -6.35
C MET A 310 9.58 7.11 -6.97
N LYS A 311 10.36 7.77 -6.09
CA LYS A 311 11.42 8.70 -6.48
C LYS A 311 12.73 7.99 -6.89
N HIS A 312 12.82 6.67 -6.71
CA HIS A 312 14.00 5.86 -7.06
C HIS A 312 13.94 5.44 -8.54
N GLY A 313 14.97 5.55 -9.38
CA GLY A 313 16.33 6.05 -9.27
C GLY A 313 17.02 5.81 -10.64
N ALA A 314 17.75 6.80 -11.15
CA ALA A 314 18.71 6.78 -12.29
C ALA A 314 18.36 6.07 -13.64
N SER A 315 17.28 5.31 -13.75
CA SER A 315 17.01 4.39 -14.86
C SER A 315 15.73 4.72 -15.65
N ALA A 316 14.75 5.35 -15.00
CA ALA A 316 13.58 5.90 -15.67
C ALA A 316 13.89 7.29 -16.23
N ASP A 317 13.58 7.47 -17.52
CA ASP A 317 13.63 8.78 -18.18
C ASP A 317 12.59 9.75 -17.58
N GLU A 318 12.76 11.04 -17.85
CA GLU A 318 11.91 12.11 -17.32
C GLU A 318 10.44 11.93 -17.66
N ALA A 319 10.12 11.51 -18.89
CA ALA A 319 8.74 11.32 -19.32
C ALA A 319 8.07 10.15 -18.58
N THR A 320 8.81 9.06 -18.34
CA THR A 320 8.33 7.94 -17.50
C THR A 320 8.05 8.39 -16.06
N ARG A 321 8.91 9.24 -15.49
CA ARG A 321 8.73 9.75 -14.12
C ARG A 321 7.55 10.70 -14.00
N GLU A 322 7.41 11.64 -14.95
CA GLU A 322 6.30 12.60 -14.95
C GLU A 322 4.95 11.89 -15.13
N ASP A 323 4.89 10.92 -16.03
CA ASP A 323 3.73 10.04 -16.22
C ASP A 323 3.35 9.31 -14.91
N GLY A 324 4.36 8.74 -14.24
CA GLY A 324 4.17 8.03 -12.99
C GLY A 324 3.66 8.92 -11.85
N TYR A 325 4.19 10.13 -11.70
CA TYR A 325 3.75 11.08 -10.68
C TYR A 325 2.33 11.59 -10.91
N LEU A 326 1.95 11.89 -12.16
CA LEU A 326 0.58 12.33 -12.46
C LEU A 326 -0.44 11.21 -12.18
N LYS A 327 -0.09 9.96 -12.51
CA LYS A 327 -0.92 8.79 -12.18
C LYS A 327 -0.98 8.54 -10.67
N ARG A 328 0.14 8.71 -9.95
CA ARG A 328 0.19 8.63 -8.48
C ARG A 328 -0.75 9.65 -7.86
N ASP A 329 -0.68 10.91 -8.28
CA ASP A 329 -1.47 12.00 -7.69
C ASP A 329 -2.96 11.78 -7.93
N GLU A 330 -3.34 11.29 -9.11
CA GLU A 330 -4.71 10.90 -9.40
C GLU A 330 -5.16 9.69 -8.56
N ILE A 331 -4.30 8.68 -8.36
CA ILE A 331 -4.58 7.55 -7.47
C ILE A 331 -4.77 8.03 -6.03
N ILE A 332 -3.92 8.93 -5.53
CA ILE A 332 -4.06 9.55 -4.20
C ILE A 332 -5.44 10.22 -4.09
N ARG A 333 -5.82 11.03 -5.08
CA ARG A 333 -7.11 11.72 -5.11
C ARG A 333 -8.27 10.74 -5.06
N LEU A 334 -8.25 9.72 -5.91
CA LEU A 334 -9.32 8.73 -5.97
C LEU A 334 -9.37 7.84 -4.71
N ALA A 335 -8.22 7.45 -4.15
CA ALA A 335 -8.09 6.63 -2.95
C ALA A 335 -8.70 7.31 -1.73
N GLY A 336 -8.38 8.59 -1.49
CA GLY A 336 -8.95 9.31 -0.35
C GLY A 336 -10.45 9.56 -0.52
N LYS A 337 -10.93 9.86 -1.74
CA LYS A 337 -12.37 9.93 -2.02
C LYS A 337 -13.07 8.60 -1.74
N TRP A 338 -12.46 7.48 -2.14
CA TRP A 338 -13.01 6.15 -1.91
C TRP A 338 -13.00 5.76 -0.42
N LEU A 339 -11.90 5.99 0.29
CA LEU A 339 -11.78 5.66 1.72
C LEU A 339 -12.67 6.55 2.59
N PHE A 340 -12.65 7.87 2.36
CA PHE A 340 -13.20 8.84 3.30
C PHE A 340 -14.46 9.55 2.83
N GLY A 341 -14.78 9.52 1.53
CA GLY A 341 -15.99 10.13 0.97
C GLY A 341 -15.91 11.65 0.83
N GLN A 342 -14.69 12.21 0.77
CA GLN A 342 -14.42 13.64 0.58
C GLN A 342 -14.30 14.02 -0.90
#